data_AF-A0A1F2ZJ94-F1
#
_entry.id   AF-A0A1F2ZJ94-F1
#
_cell.length_a   1.000
_cell.length_b   1.000
_cell.length_c   1.000
_cell.angle_alpha   90.00
_cell.angle_beta   90.00
_cell.angle_gamma   90.00
#
_symmetry.space_group_name_H-M   'P 1'
#
loop_
_entity.id
_entity.type
_entity.pdbx_description
1 polymer ?
#
loop_
_entity_poly.entity_id
_entity_poly.type
_entity_poly.pdbx_seq_one_letter_code
_entity_poly.pdbx_strand_id
1 'polypeptide(L)'
;MKKVCFVTFPFSGLCDWFFNCCIELKIILVGNDYYDGSESHNAANNKFLFKQKVDHLFDEYEVIKSVGHVRLSAVFHGRKEINTNNRFLFRNDVKLIDTNHELLSIKQRDFKAIVGIRDPRDQMLSMFNAWKAEDFNSFCHKKIYDWIWFYEKCLQYPNIKIFKFEDRKKDEFKFLKEIVKFMSVDFADDELRQAVLNSSFEKMKQLQDEMINKYPEYLKSFQGGIIKSGVVSQYLLEKNRHYKKAFDFIIKKTATLMKKYGYTEEQIYGDKVSNMLKINKLFTSDNSL
;
A
#
# COMPACT_ATOMS: atom_id res chain seq x y z
N MET A 1 -6.02 -18.27 -14.58
CA MET A 1 -5.51 -16.98 -14.07
C MET A 1 -5.90 -16.80 -12.61
N LYS A 2 -4.91 -16.69 -11.72
CA LYS A 2 -5.07 -16.38 -10.28
C LYS A 2 -5.59 -14.95 -10.15
N LYS A 3 -6.57 -14.73 -9.28
CA LYS A 3 -7.15 -13.40 -9.02
C LYS A 3 -6.89 -13.00 -7.58
N VAL A 4 -6.29 -11.84 -7.41
CA VAL A 4 -5.88 -11.31 -6.10
C VAL A 4 -6.38 -9.88 -5.98
N CYS A 5 -6.90 -9.52 -4.82
CA CYS A 5 -7.22 -8.15 -4.47
C CYS A 5 -6.12 -7.58 -3.55
N PHE A 6 -5.62 -6.39 -3.88
CA PHE A 6 -4.82 -5.58 -2.98
C PHE A 6 -5.69 -4.45 -2.43
N VAL A 7 -5.95 -4.50 -1.13
CA VAL A 7 -6.92 -3.64 -0.46
C VAL A 7 -6.20 -2.84 0.61
N THR A 8 -6.20 -1.51 0.49
CA THR A 8 -5.60 -0.65 1.53
C THR A 8 -6.43 0.59 1.76
N PHE A 9 -6.44 1.10 2.98
CA PHE A 9 -6.99 2.43 3.20
C PHE A 9 -6.06 3.48 2.56
N PRO A 10 -6.59 4.59 2.02
CA PRO A 10 -5.77 5.62 1.38
C PRO A 10 -4.56 6.04 2.23
N PHE A 11 -3.45 6.38 1.57
CA PHE A 11 -2.20 6.84 2.22
C PHE A 11 -1.54 5.82 3.17
N SER A 12 -1.79 4.52 2.96
CA SER A 12 -1.09 3.42 3.65
C SER A 12 0.41 3.38 3.36
N GLY A 13 0.90 4.05 2.32
CA GLY A 13 2.32 4.04 1.91
C GLY A 13 2.79 2.71 1.33
N LEU A 14 1.95 1.67 1.34
CA LEU A 14 2.22 0.36 0.74
C LEU A 14 1.97 0.34 -0.76
N CYS A 15 0.94 1.08 -1.22
CA CYS A 15 0.50 1.09 -2.61
C CYS A 15 1.63 1.35 -3.62
N ASP A 16 2.32 2.49 -3.52
CA ASP A 16 3.27 2.90 -4.56
C ASP A 16 4.46 1.93 -4.68
N TRP A 17 5.03 1.53 -3.54
CA TRP A 17 6.10 0.53 -3.48
C TRP A 17 5.65 -0.82 -4.05
N PHE A 18 4.47 -1.31 -3.63
CA PHE A 18 4.00 -2.63 -4.06
C PHE A 18 3.63 -2.64 -5.53
N PHE A 19 3.05 -1.54 -6.04
CA PHE A 19 2.75 -1.40 -7.45
C PHE A 19 4.02 -1.38 -8.30
N ASN A 20 5.07 -0.70 -7.84
CA ASN A 20 6.35 -0.76 -8.53
C ASN A 20 6.91 -2.19 -8.56
N CYS A 21 6.92 -2.89 -7.42
CA CYS A 21 7.30 -4.31 -7.36
C CYS A 21 6.47 -5.16 -8.33
N CYS A 22 5.16 -4.96 -8.40
CA CYS A 22 4.30 -5.71 -9.33
C CYS A 22 4.68 -5.47 -10.78
N ILE A 23 4.94 -4.22 -11.18
CA ILE A 23 5.39 -3.92 -12.53
C ILE A 23 6.75 -4.61 -12.77
N GLU A 24 7.69 -4.59 -11.80
CA GLU A 24 9.04 -5.19 -11.94
C GLU A 24 8.94 -6.70 -12.14
N LEU A 25 7.97 -7.30 -11.47
CA LEU A 25 7.61 -8.71 -11.57
C LEU A 25 6.64 -9.04 -12.71
N LYS A 26 6.40 -8.07 -13.61
CA LYS A 26 5.53 -8.19 -14.79
C LYS A 26 4.08 -8.59 -14.44
N ILE A 27 3.60 -8.27 -13.24
CA ILE A 27 2.22 -8.49 -12.77
C ILE A 27 1.33 -7.32 -13.21
N ILE A 28 0.19 -7.64 -13.82
CA ILE A 28 -0.81 -6.64 -14.25
C ILE A 28 -1.53 -6.07 -13.03
N LEU A 29 -1.61 -4.74 -12.98
CA LEU A 29 -2.41 -3.99 -12.02
C LEU A 29 -3.68 -3.45 -12.67
N VAL A 30 -4.82 -3.74 -12.08
CA VAL A 30 -6.13 -3.24 -12.54
C VAL A 30 -6.81 -2.48 -11.43
N GLY A 31 -7.18 -1.23 -11.72
CA GLY A 31 -8.00 -0.40 -10.85
C GLY A 31 -9.41 -0.94 -10.75
N ASN A 32 -10.00 -0.87 -9.57
CA ASN A 32 -11.41 -1.20 -9.40
C ASN A 32 -12.24 0.09 -9.31
N ASP A 33 -12.68 0.62 -10.45
CA ASP A 33 -13.87 1.46 -10.52
C ASP A 33 -15.03 0.51 -10.88
N TYR A 34 -15.71 -0.01 -9.86
CA TYR A 34 -16.86 -0.94 -9.95
C TYR A 34 -16.72 -2.05 -11.03
N TYR A 35 -16.09 -3.16 -10.66
CA TYR A 35 -16.03 -4.38 -11.48
C TYR A 35 -17.42 -5.03 -11.63
N ASP A 36 -18.13 -4.74 -12.72
CA ASP A 36 -19.37 -5.44 -13.11
C ASP A 36 -19.10 -6.83 -13.74
N GLY A 37 -17.86 -7.04 -14.19
CA GLY A 37 -17.39 -8.28 -14.81
C GLY A 37 -17.51 -8.32 -16.32
N SER A 38 -17.77 -7.19 -16.98
CA SER A 38 -17.69 -7.06 -18.44
C SER A 38 -16.23 -6.95 -18.90
N GLU A 39 -15.89 -7.56 -20.03
CA GLU A 39 -14.54 -7.45 -20.63
C GLU A 39 -14.23 -6.03 -21.12
N SER A 40 -15.26 -5.27 -21.50
CA SER A 40 -15.13 -3.87 -21.92
C SER A 40 -14.68 -2.94 -20.77
N HIS A 41 -15.04 -3.22 -19.52
CA HIS A 41 -14.56 -2.47 -18.35
C HIS A 41 -13.07 -2.76 -18.04
N ASN A 42 -12.52 -3.92 -18.43
CA ASN A 42 -11.13 -4.25 -18.13
C ASN A 42 -10.13 -3.33 -18.85
N ALA A 43 -10.44 -2.81 -20.04
CA ALA A 43 -9.55 -1.91 -20.78
C ALA A 43 -9.57 -0.47 -20.24
N ALA A 44 -10.72 0.00 -19.76
CA ALA A 44 -10.89 1.33 -19.19
C ALA A 44 -10.30 1.46 -17.77
N ASN A 45 -10.26 0.34 -17.03
CA ASN A 45 -9.84 0.30 -15.63
C ASN A 45 -8.39 -0.18 -15.41
N ASN A 46 -7.64 -0.50 -16.48
CA ASN A 46 -6.20 -0.69 -16.35
C ASN A 46 -5.59 0.65 -15.92
N LYS A 47 -4.81 0.66 -14.83
CA LYS A 47 -4.11 1.89 -14.37
C LYS A 47 -3.22 2.50 -15.45
N PHE A 48 -2.86 1.68 -16.42
CA PHE A 48 -1.98 1.99 -17.51
C PHE A 48 -2.74 1.63 -18.79
N LEU A 49 -3.16 2.64 -19.54
CA LEU A 49 -4.04 2.47 -20.71
C LEU A 49 -3.25 1.81 -21.85
N PHE A 50 -3.52 0.53 -22.09
CA PHE A 50 -2.79 -0.30 -23.05
C PHE A 50 -3.72 -1.11 -23.96
N LYS A 51 -3.30 -1.37 -25.21
CA LYS A 51 -3.91 -2.40 -26.07
C LYS A 51 -3.26 -3.75 -25.80
N GLN A 52 -4.02 -4.84 -25.73
CA GLN A 52 -3.53 -6.17 -25.34
C GLN A 52 -3.55 -7.17 -26.51
N LYS A 53 -2.54 -8.03 -26.59
CA LYS A 53 -2.47 -9.27 -27.38
C LYS A 53 -2.08 -10.42 -26.45
N VAL A 54 -2.71 -11.59 -26.59
CA VAL A 54 -2.61 -12.70 -25.63
C VAL A 54 -1.79 -13.85 -26.20
N ASP A 55 -0.89 -14.43 -25.38
CA ASP A 55 -0.24 -15.73 -25.61
C ASP A 55 -0.43 -16.68 -24.40
N HIS A 56 0.21 -17.85 -24.40
CA HIS A 56 0.03 -18.88 -23.37
C HIS A 56 0.52 -18.54 -21.94
N LEU A 57 1.47 -17.61 -21.78
CA LEU A 57 2.09 -17.26 -20.49
C LEU A 57 2.17 -15.75 -20.25
N PHE A 58 2.21 -14.98 -21.33
CA PHE A 58 2.32 -13.54 -21.31
C PHE A 58 1.27 -12.91 -22.22
N ASP A 59 0.98 -11.67 -21.90
CA ASP A 59 0.20 -10.77 -22.73
C ASP A 59 1.09 -9.59 -23.12
N GLU A 60 1.14 -9.29 -24.41
CA GLU A 60 1.82 -8.14 -24.97
C GLU A 60 0.88 -6.93 -24.95
N TYR A 61 1.33 -5.83 -24.38
CA TYR A 61 0.58 -4.60 -24.20
C TYR A 61 1.26 -3.43 -24.93
N GLU A 62 0.51 -2.59 -25.64
CA GLU A 62 1.04 -1.40 -26.34
C GLU A 62 0.46 -0.11 -25.76
N VAL A 63 1.29 0.92 -25.57
CA VAL A 63 0.85 2.27 -25.15
C VAL A 63 -0.15 2.85 -26.13
N ILE A 64 -1.30 3.30 -25.62
CA ILE A 64 -2.28 4.04 -26.43
C ILE A 64 -1.81 5.49 -26.60
N LYS A 65 -1.24 5.81 -27.77
CA LYS A 65 -0.68 7.14 -28.10
C LYS A 65 -1.68 8.31 -28.01
N SER A 66 -2.99 8.06 -28.14
CA SER A 66 -4.02 9.11 -28.16
C SER A 66 -4.40 9.65 -26.79
N VAL A 67 -4.01 8.99 -25.71
CA VAL A 67 -4.24 9.49 -24.34
C VAL A 67 -2.98 10.25 -23.95
N GLY A 68 -2.93 11.54 -24.28
CA GLY A 68 -1.77 12.42 -24.07
C GLY A 68 -1.25 12.52 -22.62
N HIS A 69 -1.92 11.83 -21.69
CA HIS A 69 -1.56 11.75 -20.29
C HIS A 69 -1.85 10.34 -19.77
N VAL A 70 -1.09 9.34 -20.21
CA VAL A 70 -0.98 8.11 -19.39
C VAL A 70 -0.54 8.60 -18.00
N ARG A 71 -1.26 8.20 -16.93
CA ARG A 71 -0.75 8.32 -15.56
C ARG A 71 0.50 7.44 -15.46
N LEU A 72 1.60 7.94 -16.02
CA LEU A 72 2.93 7.44 -15.81
C LEU A 72 3.18 7.74 -14.33
N SER A 73 2.82 6.80 -13.46
CA SER A 73 3.41 6.81 -12.14
C SER A 73 4.92 6.90 -12.37
N ALA A 74 5.61 7.71 -11.55
CA ALA A 74 7.03 8.00 -11.73
C ALA A 74 7.90 6.74 -12.01
N VAL A 75 7.40 5.60 -11.54
CA VAL A 75 7.81 4.23 -11.80
C VAL A 75 8.14 3.85 -13.26
N PHE A 76 7.44 4.36 -14.28
CA PHE A 76 7.64 3.88 -15.66
C PHE A 76 8.88 4.43 -16.37
N HIS A 77 9.48 5.53 -15.93
CA HIS A 77 10.52 6.20 -16.72
C HIS A 77 11.94 5.61 -16.58
N GLY A 78 12.11 4.49 -15.86
CA GLY A 78 13.42 3.90 -15.55
C GLY A 78 13.81 2.61 -16.27
N ARG A 79 12.94 1.98 -17.08
CA ARG A 79 13.27 0.65 -17.65
C ARG A 79 13.85 0.73 -19.05
N LYS A 80 14.98 0.05 -19.26
CA LYS A 80 15.57 -0.15 -20.59
C LYS A 80 14.66 -0.92 -21.55
N GLU A 81 13.84 -1.84 -21.04
CA GLU A 81 12.84 -2.58 -21.85
C GLU A 81 11.72 -1.69 -22.39
N ILE A 82 11.50 -0.51 -21.79
CA ILE A 82 10.46 0.45 -22.21
C ILE A 82 10.85 1.19 -23.50
N ASN A 83 12.11 1.17 -23.89
CA ASN A 83 12.61 2.05 -24.95
C ASN A 83 12.65 1.43 -26.35
N THR A 84 12.36 0.13 -26.51
CA THR A 84 12.57 -0.49 -27.83
C THR A 84 11.34 -0.57 -28.72
N ASN A 85 10.09 -0.35 -28.24
CA ASN A 85 8.88 -0.23 -29.11
C ASN A 85 7.58 0.24 -28.39
N ASN A 86 7.63 0.81 -27.18
CA ASN A 86 6.43 1.11 -26.37
C ASN A 86 5.52 -0.10 -26.09
N ARG A 87 6.10 -1.31 -26.01
CA ARG A 87 5.38 -2.55 -25.69
C ARG A 87 5.82 -3.11 -24.34
N PHE A 88 4.90 -3.78 -23.66
CA PHE A 88 5.07 -4.37 -22.33
C PHE A 88 4.65 -5.84 -22.37
N LEU A 89 5.43 -6.71 -21.73
CA LEU A 89 5.04 -8.09 -21.51
C LEU A 89 4.66 -8.24 -20.05
N PHE A 90 3.38 -8.51 -19.81
CA PHE A 90 2.89 -8.86 -18.49
C PHE A 90 2.50 -10.33 -18.45
N ARG A 91 2.68 -10.97 -17.31
CA ARG A 91 2.22 -12.34 -17.09
C ARG A 91 0.70 -12.41 -17.04
N ASN A 92 0.13 -13.49 -17.56
CA ASN A 92 -1.33 -13.70 -17.60
C ASN A 92 -1.83 -14.81 -16.69
N ASP A 93 -0.94 -15.45 -15.92
CA ASP A 93 -1.30 -16.45 -14.92
C ASP A 93 -1.76 -15.83 -13.59
N VAL A 94 -1.53 -14.54 -13.36
CA VAL A 94 -2.02 -13.77 -12.20
C VAL A 94 -2.47 -12.36 -12.58
N LYS A 95 -3.56 -11.90 -11.95
CA LYS A 95 -4.07 -10.53 -12.08
C LYS A 95 -4.30 -9.94 -10.69
N LEU A 96 -3.75 -8.74 -10.47
CA LEU A 96 -3.92 -8.00 -9.23
C LEU A 96 -4.92 -6.86 -9.42
N ILE A 97 -5.98 -6.87 -8.62
CA ILE A 97 -7.00 -5.82 -8.59
C ILE A 97 -6.69 -4.95 -7.38
N ASP A 98 -6.41 -3.66 -7.59
CA ASP A 98 -6.21 -2.73 -6.49
C ASP A 98 -7.50 -1.98 -6.17
N THR A 99 -7.71 -1.74 -4.88
CA THR A 99 -8.83 -0.91 -4.44
C THR A 99 -8.54 -0.25 -3.11
N ASN A 100 -9.05 0.97 -2.96
CA ASN A 100 -9.12 1.66 -1.68
C ASN A 100 -10.55 1.61 -1.10
N HIS A 101 -11.37 0.66 -1.56
CA HIS A 101 -12.73 0.43 -1.10
C HIS A 101 -12.79 -0.83 -0.23
N GLU A 102 -13.54 -0.76 0.88
CA GLU A 102 -13.64 -1.82 1.88
C GLU A 102 -14.64 -2.91 1.54
N LEU A 103 -15.38 -2.75 0.45
CA LEU A 103 -16.34 -3.73 -0.03
C LEU A 103 -15.86 -4.32 -1.35
N LEU A 104 -15.54 -5.61 -1.32
CA LEU A 104 -15.37 -6.44 -2.50
C LEU A 104 -16.74 -6.84 -3.06
N SER A 105 -16.87 -6.85 -4.38
CA SER A 105 -18.07 -7.38 -5.05
C SER A 105 -18.25 -8.87 -4.71
N ILE A 106 -19.46 -9.41 -4.89
CA ILE A 106 -19.75 -10.84 -4.62
C ILE A 106 -18.72 -11.74 -5.32
N LYS A 107 -18.41 -11.45 -6.58
CA LYS A 107 -17.42 -12.20 -7.39
C LYS A 107 -15.99 -12.09 -6.83
N GLN A 108 -15.66 -11.00 -6.14
CA GLN A 108 -14.33 -10.74 -5.57
C GLN A 108 -14.16 -11.35 -4.17
N ARG A 109 -15.23 -11.79 -3.50
CA ARG A 109 -15.14 -12.42 -2.16
C ARG A 109 -14.36 -13.74 -2.17
N ASP A 110 -14.34 -14.43 -3.30
CA ASP A 110 -13.58 -15.67 -3.46
C ASP A 110 -12.10 -15.43 -3.81
N PHE A 111 -11.70 -14.17 -4.04
CA PHE A 111 -10.31 -13.85 -4.36
C PHE A 111 -9.47 -13.85 -3.09
N LYS A 112 -8.18 -14.11 -3.26
CA LYS A 112 -7.20 -13.85 -2.19
C LYS A 112 -7.13 -12.34 -1.97
N ALA A 113 -7.27 -11.90 -0.74
CA ALA A 113 -7.19 -10.49 -0.35
C ALA A 113 -5.89 -10.21 0.41
N ILE A 114 -4.99 -9.45 -0.21
CA ILE A 114 -3.85 -8.83 0.46
C ILE A 114 -4.36 -7.54 1.08
N VAL A 115 -4.43 -7.49 2.42
CA VAL A 115 -4.86 -6.29 3.14
C VAL A 115 -3.64 -5.57 3.70
N GLY A 116 -3.35 -4.41 3.12
CA GLY A 116 -2.29 -3.52 3.59
C GLY A 116 -2.80 -2.59 4.70
N ILE A 117 -2.14 -2.61 5.85
CA ILE A 117 -2.42 -1.73 6.98
C ILE A 117 -1.18 -0.94 7.39
N ARG A 118 -1.41 0.26 7.92
CA ARG A 118 -0.39 1.14 8.49
C ARG A 118 -0.88 1.60 9.86
N ASP A 119 0.05 1.94 10.74
CA ASP A 119 -0.26 2.59 12.01
C ASP A 119 -1.17 3.81 11.77
N PRO A 120 -2.37 3.85 12.40
CA PRO A 120 -3.34 4.90 12.14
C PRO A 120 -2.84 6.29 12.51
N ARG A 121 -1.89 6.43 13.44
CA ARG A 121 -1.30 7.73 13.79
C ARG A 121 -0.52 8.31 12.62
N ASP A 122 0.32 7.48 12.02
CA ASP A 122 1.14 7.83 10.86
C ASP A 122 0.28 7.99 9.60
N GLN A 123 -0.75 7.16 9.43
CA GLN A 123 -1.65 7.25 8.30
C GLN A 123 -2.50 8.52 8.34
N MET A 124 -3.08 8.87 9.49
CA MET A 124 -3.82 10.12 9.67
C MET A 124 -2.91 11.33 9.46
N LEU A 125 -1.68 11.32 9.98
CA LEU A 125 -0.71 12.38 9.75
C LEU A 125 -0.35 12.53 8.26
N SER A 126 -0.18 11.42 7.55
CA SER A 126 0.07 11.41 6.12
C SER A 126 -1.09 12.02 5.33
N MET A 127 -2.32 11.66 5.67
CA MET A 127 -3.54 12.19 5.04
C MET A 127 -3.70 13.69 5.32
N PHE A 128 -3.55 14.10 6.58
CA PHE A 128 -3.61 15.50 7.00
C PHE A 128 -2.66 16.37 6.19
N ASN A 129 -1.40 15.95 6.06
CA ASN A 129 -0.38 16.68 5.30
C ASN A 129 -0.65 16.66 3.78
N ALA A 130 -1.27 15.60 3.26
CA ALA A 130 -1.59 15.50 1.83
C ALA A 130 -2.78 16.38 1.45
N TRP A 131 -3.79 16.46 2.30
CA TRP A 131 -5.00 17.25 2.05
C TRP A 131 -4.92 18.68 2.56
N LYS A 132 -3.82 19.05 3.23
CA LYS A 132 -3.59 20.40 3.78
C LYS A 132 -4.76 20.85 4.67
N ALA A 133 -5.26 19.94 5.50
CA ALA A 133 -6.29 20.28 6.47
C ALA A 133 -5.73 21.27 7.52
N GLU A 134 -6.59 22.11 8.07
CA GLU A 134 -6.17 23.20 8.94
C GLU A 134 -5.87 22.74 10.37
N ASP A 135 -6.73 21.88 10.94
CA ASP A 135 -6.60 21.38 12.32
C ASP A 135 -6.52 19.85 12.36
N PHE A 136 -5.39 19.36 12.87
CA PHE A 136 -5.14 17.91 12.92
C PHE A 136 -6.09 17.19 13.88
N ASN A 137 -6.46 17.81 15.00
CA ASN A 137 -7.33 17.16 15.97
C ASN A 137 -8.75 16.94 15.40
N SER A 138 -9.35 17.99 14.83
CA SER A 138 -10.64 17.92 14.16
C SER A 138 -10.61 16.98 12.96
N PHE A 139 -9.50 16.97 12.21
CA PHE A 139 -9.27 16.03 11.13
C PHE A 139 -9.35 14.58 11.62
N CYS A 140 -8.62 14.22 12.67
CA CYS A 140 -8.63 12.87 13.24
C CYS A 140 -10.03 12.47 13.75
N HIS A 141 -10.77 13.38 14.39
CA HIS A 141 -12.14 13.10 14.85
C HIS A 141 -13.09 12.75 13.71
N LYS A 142 -12.92 13.37 12.55
CA LYS A 142 -13.73 13.10 11.35
C LYS A 142 -13.31 11.82 10.63
N LYS A 143 -12.01 11.53 10.55
CA LYS A 143 -11.47 10.49 9.65
C LYS A 143 -11.10 9.17 10.30
N ILE A 144 -10.95 9.12 11.62
CA ILE A 144 -10.57 7.85 12.27
C ILE A 144 -11.67 6.77 12.16
N TYR A 145 -12.93 7.16 12.11
CA TYR A 145 -14.04 6.21 11.98
C TYR A 145 -14.12 5.60 10.57
N ASP A 146 -13.78 6.37 9.52
CA ASP A 146 -13.64 5.85 8.16
C ASP A 146 -12.56 4.75 8.13
N TRP A 147 -11.43 4.97 8.81
CA TRP A 147 -10.34 4.00 8.94
C TRP A 147 -10.80 2.74 9.70
N ILE A 148 -11.49 2.91 10.83
CA ILE A 148 -12.01 1.80 11.64
C ILE A 148 -12.98 0.96 10.81
N TRP A 149 -13.98 1.61 10.21
CA TRP A 149 -14.98 0.95 9.37
C TRP A 149 -14.33 0.15 8.25
N PHE A 150 -13.38 0.75 7.53
CA PHE A 150 -12.67 0.11 6.44
C PHE A 150 -12.02 -1.21 6.88
N TYR A 151 -11.25 -1.17 7.96
CA TYR A 151 -10.52 -2.35 8.42
C TYR A 151 -11.43 -3.37 9.14
N GLU A 152 -12.51 -2.93 9.79
CA GLU A 152 -13.53 -3.86 10.30
C GLU A 152 -14.22 -4.65 9.18
N LYS A 153 -14.45 -4.03 8.02
CA LYS A 153 -14.98 -4.73 6.83
C LYS A 153 -13.96 -5.67 6.21
N CYS A 154 -12.71 -5.25 6.09
CA CYS A 154 -11.64 -6.09 5.55
C CYS A 154 -11.45 -7.39 6.35
N LEU A 155 -11.61 -7.36 7.68
CA LEU A 155 -11.52 -8.57 8.52
C LEU A 155 -12.61 -9.61 8.24
N GLN A 156 -13.68 -9.25 7.51
CA GLN A 156 -14.76 -10.16 7.15
C GLN A 156 -14.47 -10.94 5.86
N TYR A 157 -13.36 -10.65 5.19
CA TYR A 157 -12.98 -11.39 3.98
C TYR A 157 -12.57 -12.83 4.32
N PRO A 158 -13.05 -13.83 3.55
CA PRO A 158 -12.81 -15.23 3.87
C PRO A 158 -11.37 -15.69 3.61
N ASN A 159 -10.65 -15.03 2.68
CA ASN A 159 -9.30 -15.43 2.26
C ASN A 159 -8.34 -14.24 2.31
N ILE A 160 -8.03 -13.80 3.52
CA ILE A 160 -7.22 -12.60 3.78
C ILE A 160 -5.81 -12.96 4.26
N LYS A 161 -4.82 -12.21 3.78
CA LYS A 161 -3.51 -12.07 4.42
C LYS A 161 -3.22 -10.60 4.70
N ILE A 162 -2.86 -10.33 5.96
CA ILE A 162 -2.58 -8.99 6.45
C ILE A 162 -1.09 -8.69 6.30
N PHE A 163 -0.78 -7.49 5.82
CA PHE A 163 0.58 -6.99 5.65
C PHE A 163 0.70 -5.58 6.22
N LYS A 164 1.59 -5.39 7.21
CA LYS A 164 1.82 -4.11 7.89
C LYS A 164 2.91 -3.30 7.16
N PHE A 165 2.67 -2.02 6.93
CA PHE A 165 3.65 -1.08 6.38
C PHE A 165 4.95 -1.09 7.17
N GLU A 166 4.85 -1.21 8.49
CA GLU A 166 6.01 -1.21 9.39
C GLU A 166 6.87 -2.46 9.22
N ASP A 167 6.27 -3.61 8.91
CA ASP A 167 7.03 -4.85 8.69
C ASP A 167 7.77 -4.82 7.34
N ARG A 168 7.16 -4.20 6.32
CA ARG A 168 7.84 -3.92 5.05
C ARG A 168 9.15 -3.17 5.28
N LYS A 169 9.10 -2.08 6.05
CA LYS A 169 10.28 -1.23 6.30
C LYS A 169 11.38 -1.92 7.11
N LYS A 170 11.09 -3.04 7.78
CA LYS A 170 12.10 -3.86 8.46
C LYS A 170 12.82 -4.79 7.50
N ASP A 171 12.09 -5.43 6.58
CA ASP A 171 12.65 -6.37 5.59
C ASP A 171 11.77 -6.41 4.34
N GLU A 172 12.11 -5.57 3.35
CA GLU A 172 11.33 -5.41 2.12
C GLU A 172 11.35 -6.68 1.24
N PHE A 173 12.46 -7.44 1.26
CA PHE A 173 12.61 -8.68 0.49
C PHE A 173 11.73 -9.79 1.06
N LYS A 174 11.83 -10.06 2.36
CA LYS A 174 10.97 -11.05 3.02
C LYS A 174 9.50 -10.69 2.86
N PHE A 175 9.16 -9.41 3.01
CA PHE A 175 7.81 -8.92 2.84
C PHE A 175 7.26 -9.19 1.43
N LEU A 176 8.03 -8.88 0.38
CA LEU A 176 7.63 -9.17 -1.01
C LEU A 176 7.51 -10.68 -1.25
N LYS A 177 8.47 -11.47 -0.74
CA LYS A 177 8.48 -12.94 -0.87
C LYS A 177 7.24 -13.57 -0.25
N GLU A 178 6.79 -13.09 0.90
CA GLU A 178 5.56 -13.54 1.54
C GLU A 178 4.31 -13.16 0.74
N ILE A 179 4.29 -11.97 0.14
CA ILE A 179 3.19 -11.54 -0.74
C ILE A 179 3.08 -12.46 -1.96
N VAL A 180 4.16 -12.64 -2.72
CA VAL A 180 4.11 -13.45 -3.97
C VAL A 180 3.80 -14.92 -3.68
N LYS A 181 4.29 -15.45 -2.55
CA LYS A 181 3.91 -16.78 -2.05
C LYS A 181 2.42 -16.86 -1.76
N PHE A 182 1.85 -15.85 -1.11
CA PHE A 182 0.40 -15.79 -0.87
C PHE A 182 -0.38 -15.70 -2.18
N MET A 183 0.11 -14.95 -3.18
CA MET A 183 -0.47 -14.90 -4.53
C MET A 183 -0.37 -16.25 -5.27
N SER A 184 0.42 -17.21 -4.76
CA SER A 184 0.76 -18.48 -5.41
C SER A 184 1.44 -18.26 -6.76
N VAL A 185 2.39 -17.34 -6.78
CA VAL A 185 3.18 -17.00 -7.95
C VAL A 185 4.65 -17.19 -7.61
N ASP A 186 5.32 -18.03 -8.38
CA ASP A 186 6.73 -18.33 -8.18
C ASP A 186 7.60 -17.32 -8.92
N PHE A 187 8.65 -16.91 -8.23
CA PHE A 187 9.71 -16.03 -8.73
C PHE A 187 11.04 -16.51 -8.15
N ALA A 188 12.12 -16.35 -8.91
CA ALA A 188 13.45 -16.56 -8.37
C ALA A 188 13.78 -15.48 -7.32
N ASP A 189 14.58 -15.83 -6.32
CA ASP A 189 14.97 -14.89 -5.27
C ASP A 189 15.67 -13.64 -5.85
N ASP A 190 16.44 -13.78 -6.93
CA ASP A 190 17.12 -12.66 -7.59
C ASP A 190 16.14 -11.69 -8.26
N GLU A 191 15.06 -12.20 -8.87
CA GLU A 191 14.00 -11.35 -9.45
C GLU A 191 13.31 -10.52 -8.37
N LEU A 192 13.02 -11.16 -7.23
CA LEU A 192 12.40 -10.49 -6.08
C LEU A 192 13.34 -9.43 -5.47
N ARG A 193 14.64 -9.72 -5.35
CA ARG A 193 15.64 -8.76 -4.86
C ARG A 193 15.75 -7.56 -5.79
N GLN A 194 15.78 -7.79 -7.09
CA GLN A 194 15.85 -6.73 -8.09
C GLN A 194 14.60 -5.85 -8.06
N ALA A 195 13.41 -6.46 -7.95
CA ALA A 195 12.15 -5.75 -7.83
C ALA A 195 12.11 -4.84 -6.58
N VAL A 196 12.59 -5.34 -5.44
CA VAL A 196 12.72 -4.54 -4.21
C VAL A 196 13.71 -3.39 -4.38
N LEU A 197 14.89 -3.66 -4.93
CA LEU A 197 15.91 -2.64 -5.15
C LEU A 197 15.40 -1.50 -6.05
N ASN A 198 14.75 -1.84 -7.14
CA ASN A 198 14.15 -0.88 -8.08
C ASN A 198 12.93 -0.15 -7.50
N SER A 199 12.34 -0.71 -6.44
CA SER A 199 11.20 -0.14 -5.71
C SER A 199 11.59 0.55 -4.40
N SER A 200 12.88 0.68 -4.11
CA SER A 200 13.36 1.41 -2.96
C SER A 200 12.87 2.87 -2.95
N PHE A 201 12.76 3.45 -1.76
CA PHE A 201 12.32 4.83 -1.61
C PHE A 201 13.22 5.79 -2.40
N GLU A 202 14.53 5.60 -2.33
CA GLU A 202 15.56 6.38 -2.98
C GLU A 202 15.40 6.32 -4.50
N LYS A 203 15.19 5.12 -5.05
CA LYS A 203 14.99 4.93 -6.49
C LYS A 203 13.70 5.56 -6.98
N MET A 204 12.60 5.36 -6.25
CA MET A 204 11.31 5.97 -6.61
C MET A 204 11.36 7.50 -6.50
N LYS A 205 12.08 8.04 -5.52
CA LYS A 205 12.28 9.48 -5.36
C LYS A 205 13.12 10.07 -6.48
N GLN A 206 14.22 9.41 -6.86
CA GLN A 206 15.03 9.77 -8.02
C GLN A 206 14.17 9.82 -9.30
N LEU A 207 13.41 8.75 -9.58
CA LEU A 207 12.53 8.68 -10.75
C LEU A 207 11.46 9.77 -10.75
N GLN A 208 10.90 10.09 -9.58
CA GLN A 208 9.95 11.19 -9.44
C GLN A 208 10.60 12.54 -9.78
N ASP A 209 11.81 12.78 -9.29
CA ASP A 209 12.50 14.05 -9.52
C ASP A 209 12.93 14.19 -11.00
N GLU A 210 13.38 13.10 -11.64
CA GLU A 210 13.62 13.05 -13.10
C GLU A 210 12.34 13.35 -13.91
N MET A 211 11.21 12.75 -13.51
CA MET A 211 9.90 12.99 -14.14
C MET A 211 9.44 14.44 -13.98
N ILE A 212 9.60 15.01 -12.79
CA ILE A 212 9.27 16.41 -12.52
C ILE A 212 10.10 17.34 -13.41
N ASN A 213 11.39 17.07 -13.56
CA ASN A 213 12.28 17.87 -14.41
C ASN A 213 11.92 17.77 -15.88
N LYS A 214 11.51 16.58 -16.34
CA LYS A 214 11.14 16.33 -17.74
C LYS A 214 9.75 16.86 -18.10
N TYR A 215 8.80 16.82 -17.17
CA TYR A 215 7.40 17.19 -17.36
C TYR A 215 6.89 18.06 -16.19
N PRO A 216 7.31 19.32 -16.11
CA PRO A 216 7.01 20.21 -14.97
C PRO A 216 5.51 20.47 -14.76
N GLU A 217 4.67 20.31 -15.78
CA GLU A 217 3.22 20.40 -15.69
C GLU A 217 2.60 19.36 -14.74
N TYR A 218 3.26 18.22 -14.52
CA TYR A 218 2.80 17.20 -13.57
C TYR A 218 2.86 17.68 -12.12
N LEU A 219 3.75 18.63 -11.78
CA LEU A 219 3.83 19.22 -10.43
C LEU A 219 2.53 19.90 -10.01
N LYS A 220 1.79 20.50 -10.96
CA LYS A 220 0.54 21.20 -10.65
C LYS A 220 -0.52 20.25 -10.10
N SER A 221 -0.48 18.98 -10.50
CA SER A 221 -1.42 17.94 -10.07
C SER A 221 -1.04 17.24 -8.75
N PHE A 222 0.22 17.31 -8.33
CA PHE A 222 0.73 16.65 -7.11
C PHE A 222 1.64 17.58 -6.31
N GLN A 223 1.09 18.68 -5.78
CA GLN A 223 1.86 19.62 -4.95
C GLN A 223 2.50 18.89 -3.75
N GLY A 224 3.83 18.71 -3.81
CA GLY A 224 4.64 18.03 -2.78
C GLY A 224 5.09 16.60 -3.12
N GLY A 225 4.82 16.11 -4.34
CA GLY A 225 5.23 14.77 -4.79
C GLY A 225 4.36 13.63 -4.23
N ILE A 226 4.37 12.49 -4.93
CA ILE A 226 3.70 11.25 -4.53
C ILE A 226 4.53 10.54 -3.44
N ILE A 227 5.85 10.49 -3.65
CA ILE A 227 6.82 9.91 -2.72
C ILE A 227 7.34 11.00 -1.78
N LYS A 228 6.97 10.91 -0.48
CA LYS A 228 7.25 11.95 0.53
C LYS A 228 8.42 11.64 1.46
N SER A 229 8.27 10.71 2.40
CA SER A 229 9.30 10.47 3.43
C SER A 229 9.65 9.01 3.67
N GLY A 230 8.73 8.06 3.44
CA GLY A 230 8.99 6.63 3.66
C GLY A 230 9.30 6.23 5.12
N VAL A 231 9.18 7.17 6.07
CA VAL A 231 9.51 7.01 7.48
C VAL A 231 8.35 6.35 8.25
N VAL A 232 8.70 5.43 9.14
CA VAL A 232 7.80 4.81 10.13
C VAL A 232 7.88 5.56 11.45
N SER A 233 6.77 5.61 12.19
CA SER A 233 6.67 6.27 13.49
C SER A 233 6.95 7.77 13.42
N GLN A 234 6.49 8.43 12.34
CA GLN A 234 6.59 9.88 12.21
C GLN A 234 5.86 10.62 13.33
N TYR A 235 4.80 10.02 13.88
CA TYR A 235 4.09 10.54 15.04
C TYR A 235 4.97 10.72 16.30
N LEU A 236 6.13 10.05 16.39
CA LEU A 236 7.08 10.18 17.51
C LEU A 236 8.10 11.31 17.32
N LEU A 237 8.22 11.88 16.11
CA LEU A 237 9.21 12.93 15.83
C LEU A 237 8.90 14.20 16.63
N GLU A 238 9.96 14.91 17.05
CA GLU A 238 9.86 16.13 17.86
C GLU A 238 8.87 17.14 17.27
N LYS A 239 8.99 17.38 15.96
CA LYS A 239 8.14 18.31 15.21
C LYS A 239 6.65 17.98 15.21
N ASN A 240 6.26 16.79 15.65
CA ASN A 240 4.87 16.32 15.71
C ASN A 240 4.36 16.15 17.15
N ARG A 241 5.19 16.40 18.17
CA ARG A 241 4.80 16.20 19.58
C ARG A 241 3.62 17.07 20.00
N HIS A 242 3.44 18.24 19.41
CA HIS A 242 2.29 19.11 19.68
C HIS A 242 0.95 18.46 19.31
N TYR A 243 0.94 17.42 18.47
CA TYR A 243 -0.25 16.64 18.13
C TYR A 243 -0.60 15.51 19.10
N LYS A 244 0.07 15.42 20.25
CA LYS A 244 -0.10 14.32 21.21
C LYS A 244 -1.57 13.98 21.51
N LYS A 245 -2.42 14.98 21.75
CA LYS A 245 -3.85 14.77 22.05
C LYS A 245 -4.57 14.01 20.93
N ALA A 246 -4.28 14.32 19.68
CA ALA A 246 -4.86 13.63 18.52
C ALA A 246 -4.35 12.19 18.42
N PHE A 247 -3.05 11.96 18.66
CA PHE A 247 -2.49 10.59 18.68
C PHE A 247 -3.05 9.73 19.81
N ASP A 248 -3.22 10.29 21.01
CA ASP A 248 -3.86 9.60 22.13
C ASP A 248 -5.32 9.24 21.79
N PHE A 249 -6.07 10.16 21.16
CA PHE A 249 -7.43 9.91 20.68
C PHE A 249 -7.47 8.78 19.64
N ILE A 250 -6.56 8.78 18.67
CA ILE A 250 -6.44 7.71 17.67
C ILE A 250 -6.26 6.37 18.36
N ILE A 251 -5.27 6.24 19.27
CA ILE A 251 -5.00 4.98 19.97
C ILE A 251 -6.20 4.52 20.79
N LYS A 252 -6.86 5.43 21.52
CA LYS A 252 -8.08 5.11 22.27
C LYS A 252 -9.16 4.49 21.39
N LYS A 253 -9.24 4.88 20.11
CA LYS A 253 -10.26 4.41 19.17
C LYS A 253 -9.83 3.16 18.39
N THR A 254 -8.54 2.99 18.10
CA THR A 254 -8.07 1.96 17.17
C THR A 254 -7.36 0.78 17.83
N ALA A 255 -6.96 0.86 19.11
CA ALA A 255 -6.11 -0.15 19.74
C ALA A 255 -6.67 -1.58 19.62
N THR A 256 -7.96 -1.78 19.87
CA THR A 256 -8.60 -3.11 19.75
C THR A 256 -8.50 -3.65 18.32
N LEU A 257 -8.72 -2.81 17.31
CA LEU A 257 -8.60 -3.21 15.91
C LEU A 257 -7.14 -3.47 15.53
N MET A 258 -6.20 -2.63 15.95
CA MET A 258 -4.76 -2.84 15.74
C MET A 258 -4.29 -4.20 16.28
N LYS A 259 -4.78 -4.62 17.46
CA LYS A 259 -4.49 -5.96 18.00
C LYS A 259 -4.99 -7.08 17.07
N LYS A 260 -6.20 -6.96 16.50
CA LYS A 260 -6.72 -7.94 15.50
C LYS A 260 -5.86 -8.02 14.24
N TYR A 261 -5.18 -6.92 13.90
CA TYR A 261 -4.22 -6.84 12.79
C TYR A 261 -2.79 -7.25 13.16
N GLY A 262 -2.57 -7.77 14.38
CA GLY A 262 -1.28 -8.29 14.82
C GLY A 262 -0.27 -7.22 15.22
N TYR A 263 -0.70 -6.02 15.61
CA TYR A 263 0.17 -5.07 16.29
C TYR A 263 0.38 -5.48 17.75
N THR A 264 1.62 -5.42 18.23
CA THR A 264 1.95 -5.69 19.65
C THR A 264 1.54 -4.51 20.54
N GLU A 265 1.45 -4.75 21.84
CA GLU A 265 1.15 -3.67 22.79
C GLU A 265 2.24 -2.59 22.80
N GLU A 266 3.49 -2.98 22.65
CA GLU A 266 4.61 -2.05 22.48
C GLU A 266 4.44 -1.18 21.25
N GLN A 267 4.02 -1.74 20.11
CA GLN A 267 3.75 -0.96 18.90
C GLN A 267 2.58 0.02 19.09
N ILE A 268 1.53 -0.38 19.83
CA ILE A 268 0.33 0.45 20.04
C ILE A 268 0.61 1.56 21.05
N TYR A 269 1.18 1.23 22.21
CA TYR A 269 1.28 2.12 23.37
C TYR A 269 2.70 2.64 23.67
N GLY A 270 3.73 2.09 23.01
CA GLY A 270 5.14 2.37 23.28
C GLY A 270 5.68 1.69 24.54
N ASP A 271 6.95 1.95 24.85
CA ASP A 271 7.74 1.34 25.95
C ASP A 271 7.18 1.55 27.37
N LYS A 272 6.17 2.41 27.54
CA LYS A 272 5.57 2.64 28.86
C LYS A 272 4.74 1.45 29.36
N VAL A 273 4.18 0.63 28.46
CA VAL A 273 3.35 -0.52 28.85
C VAL A 273 4.18 -1.77 29.14
N SER A 274 5.32 -1.97 28.47
CA SER A 274 6.27 -3.04 28.80
C SER A 274 6.83 -2.87 30.22
N ASN A 275 6.98 -1.63 30.69
CA ASN A 275 7.33 -1.34 32.08
C ASN A 275 6.17 -1.56 33.06
N MET A 276 4.93 -1.16 32.73
CA MET A 276 3.77 -1.44 33.61
C MET A 276 3.43 -2.94 33.74
N LEU A 277 3.58 -3.73 32.67
CA LEU A 277 3.36 -5.18 32.72
C LEU A 277 4.48 -5.92 33.47
N LYS A 278 5.74 -5.44 33.38
CA LYS A 278 6.84 -5.94 34.23
C LYS A 278 6.61 -5.63 35.71
N ILE A 279 6.12 -4.42 36.00
CA ILE A 279 5.73 -3.99 37.35
C ILE A 279 4.57 -4.86 37.88
N ASN A 280 3.51 -5.09 37.09
CA ASN A 280 2.40 -5.95 37.52
C ASN A 280 2.81 -7.42 37.71
N LYS A 281 3.76 -7.96 36.93
CA LYS A 281 4.30 -9.31 37.16
C LYS A 281 5.08 -9.42 38.46
N LEU A 282 5.85 -8.38 38.83
CA LEU A 282 6.57 -8.30 40.10
C LEU A 282 5.61 -8.23 41.31
N PHE A 283 4.44 -7.62 41.17
CA PHE A 283 3.44 -7.52 42.25
C PHE A 283 2.45 -8.68 42.30
N THR A 284 2.41 -9.56 41.29
CA THR A 284 1.62 -10.80 41.33
C THR A 284 2.43 -12.02 41.79
N SER A 285 3.77 -11.95 41.83
CA SER A 285 4.62 -13.03 42.34
C SER A 285 4.84 -13.00 43.85
N ASP A 286 4.39 -11.94 44.55
CA ASP A 286 4.51 -11.81 46.01
C ASP A 286 3.22 -12.17 46.78
N ASN A 287 2.24 -12.82 46.13
CA ASN A 287 1.01 -13.30 46.78
C ASN A 287 0.72 -14.79 46.47
N SER A 288 1.75 -15.63 46.51
CA SER A 288 1.59 -17.06 46.76
C SER A 288 2.44 -17.44 47.96
N LEU A 289 1.75 -17.69 49.08
CA LEU A 289 2.21 -18.44 50.25
C LEU A 289 2.97 -19.72 49.84
#